data_AF-A0A370KYG8-F1
#
_entry.id   AF-A0A370KYG8-F1
#
_cell.length_a   1.000
_cell.length_b   1.000
_cell.length_c   1.000
_cell.angle_alpha   90.00
_cell.angle_beta   90.00
_cell.angle_gamma   90.00
#
_symmetry.space_group_name_H-M   'P 1'
#
loop_
_entity.id
_entity.type
_entity.pdbx_description
1 polymer ?
#
loop_
_entity_poly.entity_id
_entity_poly.type
_entity_poly.pdbx_seq_one_letter_code
_entity_poly.pdbx_strand_id
1 'polypeptide(L)'
;MTAYDNAPSKRSFFTRLSQATARWAGKPQTFFVALLIIVIWAVSGPFFGFNDTWQLVINTSTTIVTFLMVFIIQNSQNRDTAAMQIKLDELIVRLEGAREELLDLEELDEEKLELIRNEFEKRATKAREMLNKSLDENAERGG
;
A
#
# COMPACT_ATOMS: atom_id res chain seq x y z
N MET A 1 25.92 -3.70 27.99
CA MET A 1 25.97 -2.23 27.86
C MET A 1 25.95 -1.93 26.37
N THR A 2 24.82 -1.44 25.87
CA THR A 2 24.36 -1.56 24.47
C THR A 2 25.07 -0.59 23.52
N ALA A 3 25.70 -1.12 22.48
CA ALA A 3 26.28 -0.39 21.34
C ALA A 3 25.21 0.10 20.34
N TYR A 4 24.13 0.69 20.85
CA TYR A 4 23.02 1.25 20.06
C TYR A 4 22.92 2.77 20.19
N ASP A 5 23.97 3.41 20.68
CA ASP A 5 24.06 4.85 20.74
C ASP A 5 24.89 5.34 19.56
N ASN A 6 24.38 6.35 18.86
CA ASN A 6 24.98 7.05 17.70
C ASN A 6 24.55 6.57 16.31
N ALA A 7 23.30 6.85 15.94
CA ALA A 7 22.96 7.22 14.56
C ALA A 7 22.31 8.61 14.55
N PRO A 8 22.85 9.61 13.83
CA PRO A 8 22.23 10.93 13.76
C PRO A 8 20.83 10.84 13.15
N SER A 9 19.86 11.38 13.88
CA SER A 9 18.42 11.19 13.74
C SER A 9 17.77 11.93 12.56
N LYS A 10 18.32 11.80 11.34
CA LYS A 10 17.66 12.33 10.12
C LYS A 10 16.32 11.64 9.81
N ARG A 11 16.05 10.44 10.36
CA ARG A 11 14.73 9.78 10.29
C ARG A 11 13.64 10.49 11.11
N SER A 12 13.96 11.48 11.95
CA SER A 12 12.97 12.09 12.86
C SER A 12 12.01 13.06 12.16
N PHE A 13 12.51 13.98 11.33
CA PHE A 13 11.65 15.04 10.77
C PHE A 13 10.68 14.51 9.71
N PHE A 14 11.18 13.76 8.71
CA PHE A 14 10.32 13.24 7.64
C PHE A 14 9.30 12.23 8.18
N THR A 15 9.70 11.37 9.11
CA THR A 15 8.78 10.42 9.76
C THR A 15 7.74 11.14 10.62
N ARG A 16 8.14 12.17 11.40
CA ARG A 16 7.20 12.98 12.19
C ARG A 16 6.26 13.78 11.32
N LEU A 17 6.75 14.39 10.24
CA LEU A 17 5.94 15.11 9.27
C LEU A 17 4.96 14.16 8.59
N SER A 18 5.41 13.01 8.09
CA SER A 18 4.56 12.01 7.45
C SER A 18 3.48 11.48 8.40
N GLN A 19 3.83 11.19 9.67
CA GLN A 19 2.86 10.77 10.69
C GLN A 19 1.90 11.88 11.09
N ALA A 20 2.37 13.13 11.19
CA ALA A 20 1.53 14.29 11.49
C ALA A 20 0.56 14.55 10.33
N THR A 21 1.04 14.55 9.09
CA THR A 21 0.24 14.67 7.87
C THR A 21 -0.78 13.55 7.78
N ALA A 22 -0.41 12.29 8.02
CA ALA A 22 -1.35 11.16 8.02
C ALA A 22 -2.43 11.29 9.11
N ARG A 23 -2.05 11.71 10.33
CA ARG A 23 -3.01 11.95 11.43
C ARG A 23 -3.95 13.13 11.18
N TRP A 24 -3.48 14.15 10.45
CA TRP A 24 -4.30 15.29 10.07
C TRP A 24 -5.20 14.97 8.87
N ALA A 25 -4.68 14.28 7.85
CA ALA A 25 -5.44 13.86 6.67
C ALA A 25 -6.67 12.99 7.01
N GLY A 26 -6.59 12.20 8.09
CA GLY A 26 -7.70 11.36 8.55
C GLY A 26 -8.76 12.06 9.41
N LYS A 27 -8.60 13.33 9.79
CA LYS A 27 -9.56 14.04 10.66
C LYS A 27 -10.65 14.73 9.84
N PRO A 28 -11.95 14.61 10.18
CA PRO A 28 -13.03 15.33 9.48
C PRO A 28 -12.82 16.86 9.41
N GLN A 29 -12.11 17.43 10.38
CA GLN A 29 -11.81 18.87 10.43
C GLN A 29 -10.85 19.34 9.33
N THR A 30 -9.98 18.48 8.78
CA THR A 30 -9.09 18.90 7.68
C THR A 30 -9.80 19.04 6.36
N PHE A 31 -10.89 18.29 6.14
CA PHE A 31 -11.76 18.48 5.00
C PHE A 31 -12.35 19.90 4.99
N PHE A 32 -12.84 20.38 6.14
CA PHE A 32 -13.39 21.73 6.24
C PHE A 32 -12.32 22.83 6.04
N VAL A 33 -11.10 22.61 6.51
CA VAL A 33 -9.97 23.53 6.27
C VAL A 33 -9.61 23.56 4.78
N ALA A 34 -9.52 22.40 4.12
CA ALA A 34 -9.25 22.31 2.69
C ALA A 34 -10.36 22.99 1.86
N LEU A 35 -11.62 22.75 2.22
CA LEU A 35 -12.77 23.39 1.60
C LEU A 35 -12.72 24.92 1.75
N LEU A 36 -12.38 25.42 2.94
CA LEU A 36 -12.26 26.85 3.20
C LEU A 36 -11.12 27.49 2.37
N ILE A 37 -10.00 26.78 2.19
CA ILE A 37 -8.91 27.22 1.30
C ILE A 37 -9.41 27.34 -0.16
N ILE A 38 -10.15 26.36 -0.64
CA ILE A 38 -10.74 26.38 -1.99
C ILE A 38 -11.71 27.56 -2.14
N VAL A 39 -12.55 27.81 -1.15
CA VAL A 39 -13.49 28.95 -1.15
C VAL A 39 -12.76 30.29 -1.15
N ILE A 40 -11.73 30.46 -0.32
CA ILE A 40 -10.92 31.70 -0.31
C ILE A 40 -10.27 31.93 -1.68
N TRP A 41 -9.72 30.88 -2.29
CA TRP A 41 -9.14 30.97 -3.62
C TRP A 41 -10.19 31.30 -4.70
N ALA A 42 -11.39 30.70 -4.64
CA ALA A 42 -12.47 31.00 -5.57
C ALA A 42 -12.93 32.46 -5.45
N VAL A 43 -13.04 32.97 -4.21
CA VAL A 43 -13.42 34.36 -3.92
C VAL A 43 -12.32 35.36 -4.28
N SER A 44 -11.05 34.95 -4.36
CA SER A 44 -9.98 35.81 -4.87
C SER A 44 -10.05 36.00 -6.39
N GLY A 45 -10.66 35.07 -7.13
CA GLY A 45 -10.79 35.09 -8.60
C GLY A 45 -11.38 36.39 -9.18
N PRO A 46 -12.52 36.90 -8.67
CA PRO A 46 -13.09 38.18 -9.09
C PRO A 46 -12.16 39.39 -8.93
N PHE A 47 -11.30 39.40 -7.90
CA PHE A 47 -10.32 40.48 -7.69
C PHE A 47 -9.19 40.47 -8.72
N PHE A 48 -8.87 39.30 -9.27
CA PHE A 48 -7.84 39.12 -10.32
C PHE A 48 -8.43 38.97 -11.73
N GLY A 49 -9.75 39.16 -11.89
CA GLY A 49 -10.43 39.04 -13.19
C GLY A 49 -10.37 37.64 -13.80
N PHE A 50 -10.22 36.59 -12.97
CA PHE A 50 -10.07 35.19 -13.42
C PHE A 50 -8.98 34.98 -14.49
N ASN A 51 -7.90 35.77 -14.40
CA ASN A 51 -6.82 35.76 -15.39
C ASN A 51 -5.98 34.46 -15.39
N ASP A 52 -5.13 34.30 -16.40
CA ASP A 52 -4.25 33.13 -16.55
C ASP A 52 -3.32 32.93 -15.34
N THR A 53 -2.89 34.01 -14.68
CA THR A 53 -2.04 33.94 -13.48
C THR A 53 -2.79 33.32 -12.30
N TRP A 54 -4.06 33.67 -12.10
CA TRP A 54 -4.89 33.14 -11.02
C TRP A 54 -5.16 31.64 -11.19
N GLN A 55 -5.39 31.19 -12.43
CA GLN A 55 -5.52 29.76 -12.76
C GLN A 55 -4.18 29.01 -12.68
N LEU A 56 -3.09 29.63 -13.14
CA LEU A 56 -1.75 29.05 -13.09
C LEU A 56 -1.35 28.74 -11.64
N VAL A 57 -1.59 29.67 -10.72
CA VAL A 57 -1.24 29.49 -9.30
C VAL A 57 -1.93 28.25 -8.71
N ILE A 58 -3.22 28.02 -8.95
CA ILE A 58 -3.91 26.84 -8.39
C ILE A 58 -3.44 25.54 -9.03
N ASN A 59 -3.27 25.55 -10.35
CA ASN A 59 -2.90 24.35 -11.11
C ASN A 59 -1.48 23.92 -10.75
N THR A 60 -0.54 24.86 -10.71
CA THR A 60 0.84 24.59 -10.29
C THR A 60 0.91 24.15 -8.83
N SER A 61 0.17 24.81 -7.92
CA SER A 61 0.17 24.45 -6.50
C SER A 61 -0.38 23.05 -6.26
N THR A 62 -1.52 22.74 -6.86
CA THR A 62 -2.16 21.41 -6.75
C THR A 62 -1.26 20.33 -7.33
N THR A 63 -0.59 20.61 -8.45
CA THR A 63 0.38 19.69 -9.04
C THR A 63 1.52 19.39 -8.08
N ILE A 64 2.16 20.40 -7.48
CA ILE A 64 3.24 20.22 -6.50
C ILE A 64 2.75 19.41 -5.30
N VAL A 65 1.60 19.78 -4.72
CA VAL A 65 1.01 19.06 -3.58
C VAL A 65 0.73 17.60 -3.94
N THR A 66 0.16 17.34 -5.12
CA THR A 66 -0.12 15.99 -5.61
C THR A 66 1.15 15.19 -5.77
N PHE A 67 2.21 15.74 -6.37
CA PHE A 67 3.51 15.09 -6.48
C PHE A 67 4.06 14.72 -5.09
N LEU A 68 4.06 15.66 -4.15
CA LEU A 68 4.49 15.40 -2.77
C LEU A 68 3.62 14.34 -2.08
N MET A 69 2.31 14.38 -2.29
CA MET A 69 1.36 13.41 -1.73
C MET A 69 1.63 12.00 -2.25
N VAL A 70 1.92 11.81 -3.54
CA VAL A 70 2.32 10.52 -4.10
C VAL A 70 3.57 9.99 -3.40
N PHE A 71 4.61 10.81 -3.21
CA PHE A 71 5.81 10.39 -2.46
C PHE A 71 5.52 10.01 -1.00
N ILE A 72 4.69 10.80 -0.32
CA ILE A 72 4.32 10.54 1.08
C ILE A 72 3.51 9.24 1.18
N ILE A 73 2.53 9.06 0.29
CA ILE A 73 1.70 7.85 0.21
C ILE A 73 2.57 6.64 -0.08
N GLN A 74 3.44 6.70 -1.09
CA GLN A 74 4.36 5.61 -1.42
C GLN A 74 5.27 5.28 -0.24
N ASN A 75 5.83 6.27 0.46
CA ASN A 75 6.65 6.00 1.63
C ASN A 75 5.84 5.34 2.78
N SER A 76 4.61 5.79 3.02
CA SER A 76 3.74 5.16 4.03
C SER A 76 3.38 3.74 3.61
N GLN A 77 2.98 3.54 2.36
CA GLN A 77 2.62 2.25 1.78
C GLN A 77 3.79 1.28 1.84
N ASN A 78 4.99 1.68 1.42
CA ASN A 78 6.19 0.83 1.47
C ASN A 78 6.47 0.34 2.89
N ARG A 79 6.33 1.22 3.89
CA ARG A 79 6.51 0.84 5.29
C ARG A 79 5.42 -0.10 5.79
N ASP A 80 4.17 0.15 5.41
CA ASP A 80 3.03 -0.66 5.81
C ASP A 80 3.07 -2.06 5.15
N THR A 81 3.53 -2.15 3.89
CA THR A 81 3.81 -3.42 3.19
C THR A 81 4.89 -4.22 3.91
N ALA A 82 6.04 -3.60 4.24
CA ALA A 82 7.11 -4.27 4.97
C ALA A 82 6.64 -4.79 6.35
N ALA A 83 5.83 -4.01 7.06
CA ALA A 83 5.26 -4.44 8.33
C ALA A 83 4.24 -5.59 8.17
N MET A 84 3.56 -5.67 7.02
CA MET A 84 2.66 -6.77 6.69
C MET A 84 3.44 -8.05 6.40
N GLN A 85 4.51 -7.97 5.61
CA GLN A 85 5.41 -9.10 5.29
C GLN A 85 5.98 -9.73 6.57
N ILE A 86 6.60 -8.92 7.44
CA ILE A 86 7.15 -9.41 8.73
C ILE A 86 6.09 -10.14 9.58
N LYS A 87 4.86 -9.64 9.60
CA LYS A 87 3.77 -10.31 10.35
C LYS A 87 3.35 -11.62 9.71
N LEU A 88 3.34 -11.72 8.38
CA LEU A 88 3.03 -12.96 7.66
C LEU A 88 4.15 -13.99 7.84
N ASP A 89 5.41 -13.57 7.78
CA ASP A 89 6.56 -14.44 8.01
C ASP A 89 6.53 -15.05 9.41
N GLU A 90 6.25 -14.25 10.44
CA GLU A 90 6.08 -14.75 11.81
C GLU A 90 4.94 -15.79 11.92
N LEU A 91 3.85 -15.64 11.15
CA LEU A 91 2.77 -16.62 11.10
C LEU A 91 3.19 -17.91 10.37
N ILE A 92 3.94 -17.80 9.26
CA ILE A 92 4.45 -18.94 8.49
C ILE A 92 5.41 -19.77 9.33
N VAL A 93 6.36 -19.12 10.03
CA VAL A 93 7.35 -19.78 10.90
C VAL A 93 6.68 -20.57 12.02
N ARG A 94 5.51 -20.15 12.51
CA ARG A 94 4.79 -20.83 13.60
C ARG A 94 3.77 -21.87 13.14
N LEU A 95 3.51 -21.99 11.84
CA LEU A 95 2.52 -22.91 11.30
C LEU A 95 3.19 -24.26 10.97
N GLU A 96 2.82 -25.32 11.69
CA GLU A 96 3.31 -26.68 11.40
C GLU A 96 2.96 -27.10 9.97
N GLY A 97 3.98 -27.50 9.19
CA GLY A 97 3.82 -27.91 7.80
C GLY A 97 3.77 -26.77 6.78
N ALA A 98 3.99 -25.52 7.21
CA ALA A 98 4.21 -24.41 6.29
C ALA A 98 5.53 -24.59 5.54
N ARG A 99 5.58 -24.11 4.29
CA ARG A 99 6.80 -24.15 3.47
C ARG A 99 7.66 -22.95 3.80
N GLU A 100 8.78 -23.18 4.46
CA GLU A 100 9.79 -22.15 4.77
C GLU A 100 10.32 -21.46 3.50
N GLU A 101 10.28 -22.14 2.35
CA GLU A 101 10.62 -21.58 1.02
C GLU A 101 9.72 -20.40 0.59
N LEU A 102 8.60 -20.16 1.28
CA LEU A 102 7.71 -19.02 1.05
C LEU A 102 8.03 -17.81 1.92
N LEU A 103 8.98 -17.93 2.85
CA LEU A 103 9.50 -16.79 3.60
C LEU A 103 10.30 -15.89 2.65
N ASP A 104 10.17 -14.58 2.85
CA ASP A 104 10.92 -13.59 2.08
C ASP A 104 10.67 -13.67 0.56
N LEU A 105 9.43 -14.01 0.18
CA LEU A 105 9.05 -14.22 -1.21
C LEU A 105 9.24 -12.96 -2.06
N GLU A 106 9.14 -11.76 -1.47
CA GLU A 106 9.34 -10.48 -2.16
C GLU A 106 10.75 -10.21 -2.64
N GLU A 107 11.76 -10.86 -2.06
CA GLU A 107 13.17 -10.71 -2.46
C GLU A 107 13.60 -11.72 -3.53
N LEU A 108 12.73 -12.68 -3.86
CA LEU A 108 12.99 -13.69 -4.89
C LEU A 108 13.02 -13.06 -6.30
N ASP A 109 13.85 -13.66 -7.15
CA ASP A 109 13.89 -13.40 -8.58
C ASP A 109 12.61 -13.86 -9.29
N GLU A 110 12.25 -13.16 -10.36
CA GLU A 110 11.02 -13.42 -11.13
C GLU A 110 10.91 -14.87 -11.59
N GLU A 111 12.02 -15.50 -12.01
CA GLU A 111 12.03 -16.90 -12.45
C GLU A 111 11.61 -17.85 -11.31
N LYS A 112 12.11 -17.64 -10.09
CA LYS A 112 11.73 -18.46 -8.93
C LYS A 112 10.31 -18.18 -8.48
N LEU A 113 9.87 -16.93 -8.52
CA LEU A 113 8.46 -16.57 -8.27
C LEU A 113 7.52 -17.30 -9.24
N GLU A 114 7.88 -17.34 -10.52
CA GLU A 114 7.10 -18.04 -11.55
C GLU A 114 7.10 -19.56 -11.34
N LEU A 115 8.21 -20.15 -10.91
CA LEU A 115 8.27 -21.58 -10.54
C LEU A 115 7.32 -21.91 -9.39
N ILE A 116 7.34 -21.12 -8.31
CA ILE A 116 6.45 -21.30 -7.16
C ILE A 116 4.99 -21.13 -7.60
N ARG A 117 4.68 -20.08 -8.36
CA ARG A 117 3.33 -19.83 -8.89
C ARG A 117 2.83 -21.00 -9.74
N ASN A 118 3.65 -21.50 -10.67
CA ASN A 118 3.31 -22.64 -11.51
C ASN A 118 3.03 -23.91 -10.69
N GLU A 119 3.75 -24.10 -9.59
CA GLU A 119 3.50 -25.23 -8.69
C GLU A 119 2.13 -25.12 -8.00
N PHE A 120 1.76 -23.93 -7.52
CA PHE A 120 0.45 -23.67 -6.94
C PHE A 120 -0.68 -23.84 -7.96
N GLU A 121 -0.51 -23.34 -9.18
CA GLU A 121 -1.49 -23.51 -10.26
C GLU A 121 -1.69 -25.01 -10.57
N LYS A 122 -0.61 -25.80 -10.66
CA LYS A 122 -0.70 -27.26 -10.85
C LYS A 122 -1.44 -27.95 -9.70
N ARG A 123 -1.18 -27.57 -8.45
CA ARG A 123 -1.87 -28.12 -7.28
C ARG A 123 -3.37 -27.78 -7.30
N ALA A 124 -3.71 -26.53 -7.61
CA ALA A 124 -5.09 -26.07 -7.72
C ALA A 124 -5.85 -26.81 -8.84
N THR A 125 -5.22 -27.01 -10.00
CA THR A 125 -5.80 -27.77 -11.11
C THR A 125 -6.07 -29.22 -10.71
N LYS A 126 -5.09 -29.91 -10.11
CA LYS A 126 -5.29 -31.30 -9.63
C LYS A 126 -6.42 -31.40 -8.60
N ALA A 127 -6.53 -30.44 -7.68
CA ALA A 127 -7.60 -30.43 -6.68
C ALA A 127 -8.98 -30.25 -7.34
N ARG A 128 -9.10 -29.40 -8.37
CA ARG A 128 -10.33 -29.20 -9.14
C ARG A 128 -10.71 -30.44 -9.95
N GLU A 129 -9.73 -31.10 -10.59
CA GLU A 129 -9.96 -32.35 -11.33
C GLU A 129 -10.47 -33.46 -10.41
N MET A 130 -9.85 -33.63 -9.24
CA MET A 130 -10.31 -34.60 -8.24
C MET A 130 -11.72 -34.29 -7.74
N LEU A 131 -12.03 -33.01 -7.49
CA LEU A 131 -13.36 -32.58 -7.11
C LEU A 131 -14.39 -32.94 -8.20
N ASN A 132 -14.13 -32.59 -9.46
CA ASN A 132 -15.04 -32.88 -10.57
C ASN A 132 -15.28 -34.39 -10.72
N LYS A 133 -14.21 -35.19 -10.69
CA LYS A 133 -14.34 -36.65 -10.75
C LYS A 133 -15.19 -37.21 -9.59
N SER A 134 -15.02 -36.68 -8.39
CA SER A 134 -15.84 -37.08 -7.23
C SER A 134 -17.31 -36.71 -7.36
N LEU A 135 -17.63 -35.60 -8.04
CA LEU A 135 -19.00 -35.18 -8.31
C LEU A 135 -19.66 -36.09 -9.35
N ASP A 136 -18.93 -36.42 -10.42
CA ASP A 136 -19.39 -37.32 -11.47
C ASP A 136 -19.68 -38.73 -10.93
N GLU A 137 -18.76 -39.28 -10.13
CA GLU A 137 -18.95 -40.61 -9.48
C GLU A 137 -20.14 -40.64 -8.51
N ASN A 138 -20.43 -39.53 -7.82
CA ASN A 138 -21.58 -39.45 -6.91
C ASN A 138 -22.90 -39.27 -7.67
N ALA A 139 -22.90 -38.57 -8.81
CA ALA A 139 -24.07 -38.45 -9.68
C ALA A 139 -24.43 -39.81 -10.31
N GLU A 140 -23.44 -40.63 -10.68
CA GLU A 140 -23.65 -41.98 -11.22
C GLU A 140 -24.11 -43.01 -10.17
N ARG A 141 -23.78 -42.82 -8.88
CA ARG A 141 -24.22 -43.71 -7.79
C ARG A 141 -25.57 -43.35 -7.18
N GLY A 142 -26.05 -42.12 -7.42
CA GLY A 142 -27.30 -41.58 -6.86
C GLY A 142 -28.49 -41.59 -7.82
N GLY A 143 -28.31 -41.98 -9.08
CA GLY A 143 -29.36 -42.21 -10.08
C GLY A 143 -29.63 -43.68 -10.32
#